data_AF-A0A661MEC2-F1
#
_entry.id   AF-A0A661MEC2-F1
#
_cell.length_a   1.000
_cell.length_b   1.000
_cell.length_c   1.000
_cell.angle_alpha   90.00
_cell.angle_beta   90.00
_cell.angle_gamma   90.00
#
_symmetry.space_group_name_H-M   'P 1'
#
loop_
_entity.id
_entity.type
_entity.pdbx_description
1 polymer ?
#
loop_
_entity_poly.entity_id
_entity_poly.type
_entity_poly.pdbx_seq_one_letter_code
_entity_poly.pdbx_strand_id
1 'polypeptide(L)'
;MFDDYVQYDGLGLADLIAKREVEPKEVLEAAIRRAEKLNPALNAIVTPLYDFARARLADNLSGPFAGVPFLLKDAHHALKGTPMSNGSRLHKG
;
A
#
# COMPACT_ATOMS: atom_id res chain seq x y z
N MET A 1 -10.24 13.20 -6.37
CA MET A 1 -8.93 12.57 -6.67
C MET A 1 -7.93 13.27 -5.76
N PHE A 2 -7.20 12.53 -4.94
CA PHE A 2 -6.24 13.12 -3.99
C PHE A 2 -4.90 13.36 -4.69
N ASP A 3 -4.75 14.53 -5.31
CA ASP A 3 -3.60 14.88 -6.15
C ASP A 3 -2.37 15.32 -5.34
N ASP A 4 -2.58 15.78 -4.10
CA ASP A 4 -1.52 16.20 -3.19
C ASP A 4 -0.84 15.04 -2.46
N TYR A 5 -1.17 13.79 -2.79
CA TYR A 5 -0.64 12.57 -2.14
C TYR A 5 0.87 12.59 -1.90
N VAL A 6 1.64 13.10 -2.86
CA VAL A 6 3.11 13.12 -2.79
C VAL A 6 3.69 14.17 -1.84
N GLN A 7 2.86 15.08 -1.31
CA GLN A 7 3.26 16.11 -0.36
C GLN A 7 3.23 15.62 1.09
N TYR A 8 2.67 14.44 1.34
CA TYR A 8 2.48 13.88 2.67
C TYR A 8 3.28 12.59 2.84
N ASP A 9 3.88 12.42 4.01
CA ASP A 9 4.42 11.14 4.46
C ASP A 9 3.34 10.30 5.16
N GLY A 10 3.73 9.15 5.72
CA GLY A 10 2.78 8.27 6.42
C GLY A 10 2.10 8.93 7.63
N LEU A 11 2.77 9.87 8.31
CA LEU A 11 2.20 10.59 9.46
C LEU A 11 1.20 11.64 8.98
N GLY A 12 1.55 12.40 7.94
CA GLY A 12 0.64 13.38 7.33
C GLY A 12 -0.61 12.71 6.77
N LEU A 13 -0.46 11.59 6.06
CA LEU A 13 -1.61 10.82 5.55
C LEU A 13 -2.48 10.28 6.69
N ALA A 14 -1.89 9.80 7.77
CA ALA A 14 -2.64 9.36 8.95
C ALA A 14 -3.46 10.50 9.58
N ASP A 15 -2.86 11.70 9.72
CA ASP A 15 -3.54 12.86 10.28
C ASP A 15 -4.72 13.32 9.42
N LEU A 16 -4.55 13.41 8.10
CA LEU A 16 -5.62 13.76 7.17
C LEU A 16 -6.79 12.75 7.25
N ILE A 17 -6.49 11.45 7.29
CA ILE A 17 -7.51 10.40 7.42
C ILE A 17 -8.23 10.52 8.78
N ALA A 18 -7.49 10.70 9.87
CA ALA A 18 -8.06 10.81 11.22
C ALA A 18 -9.00 12.01 11.35
N LYS A 19 -8.67 13.13 10.68
CA LYS A 19 -9.50 14.33 10.60
C LYS A 19 -10.63 14.23 9.57
N ARG A 20 -10.70 13.14 8.79
CA ARG A 20 -11.63 12.93 7.68
C ARG A 20 -11.53 13.99 6.59
N GLU A 21 -10.34 14.54 6.39
CA GLU A 21 -10.04 15.47 5.29
C GLU A 21 -9.89 14.73 3.95
N VAL A 22 -9.51 13.44 4.01
CA VAL A 22 -9.46 12.52 2.87
C VAL A 22 -9.99 11.14 3.29
N GLU A 23 -10.60 10.42 2.37
CA GLU A 23 -11.01 9.04 2.60
C GLU A 23 -9.81 8.07 2.44
N PRO A 24 -9.66 7.01 3.27
CA PRO A 24 -8.62 5.99 3.08
C PRO A 24 -8.56 5.41 1.66
N LYS A 25 -9.72 5.25 1.03
CA LYS A 25 -9.83 4.78 -0.35
C LYS A 25 -9.18 5.74 -1.34
N GLU A 26 -9.31 7.04 -1.14
CA GLU A 26 -8.68 8.03 -2.02
C GLU A 26 -7.16 8.01 -1.92
N VAL A 27 -6.64 7.85 -0.69
CA VAL A 27 -5.20 7.69 -0.43
C VAL A 27 -4.67 6.41 -1.06
N LEU A 28 -5.38 5.28 -0.90
CA LEU A 28 -5.01 4.01 -1.50
C LEU A 28 -4.96 4.09 -3.04
N GLU A 29 -6.01 4.63 -3.67
CA GLU A 29 -6.04 4.73 -5.14
C GLU A 29 -4.99 5.72 -5.67
N ALA A 30 -4.63 6.77 -4.92
CA ALA A 30 -3.53 7.66 -5.28
C ALA A 30 -2.18 6.94 -5.24
N ALA A 31 -1.93 6.13 -4.20
CA ALA A 31 -0.74 5.30 -4.09
C ALA A 31 -0.63 4.27 -5.23
N ILE A 32 -1.74 3.58 -5.56
CA ILE A 32 -1.80 2.58 -6.62
C ILE A 32 -1.50 3.21 -7.98
N ARG A 33 -2.17 4.32 -8.34
CA ARG A 33 -1.91 5.01 -9.62
C ARG A 33 -0.45 5.43 -9.76
N ARG A 34 0.15 5.95 -8.68
CA ARG A 34 1.57 6.32 -8.68
C ARG A 34 2.46 5.10 -8.86
N ALA A 35 2.16 4.00 -8.16
CA ALA A 35 2.88 2.74 -8.29
C ALA A 35 2.80 2.20 -9.71
N GLU A 36 1.61 2.11 -10.31
CA GLU A 36 1.41 1.66 -11.70
C GLU A 36 2.15 2.53 -12.72
N LYS A 37 2.19 3.84 -12.51
CA LYS A 37 2.92 4.77 -13.38
C LYS A 37 4.44 4.57 -13.32
N LEU A 38 5.00 4.32 -12.14
CA LEU A 38 6.46 4.33 -11.92
C LEU A 38 7.09 2.93 -11.92
N ASN A 39 6.37 1.90 -11.48
CA ASN A 39 6.90 0.55 -11.31
C ASN A 39 7.45 -0.08 -12.60
N PRO A 40 6.92 0.19 -13.83
CA PRO A 40 7.52 -0.35 -15.05
C PRO A 40 8.99 0.04 -15.24
N ALA A 41 9.40 1.23 -14.78
CA ALA A 41 10.78 1.68 -14.86
C ALA A 41 11.61 1.32 -13.62
N LEU A 42 10.99 1.23 -12.45
CA LEU A 42 11.67 1.01 -11.18
C LEU A 42 11.81 -0.47 -10.78
N ASN A 43 10.86 -1.30 -11.21
CA ASN A 43 10.75 -2.71 -10.80
C ASN A 43 10.80 -2.91 -9.27
N ALA A 44 10.11 -2.04 -8.53
CA ALA A 44 10.13 -2.02 -7.06
C ALA A 44 9.09 -2.96 -6.42
N ILE A 45 7.96 -3.19 -7.09
CA ILE A 45 6.85 -4.02 -6.63
C ILE A 45 6.83 -5.28 -7.49
N VAL A 46 7.24 -6.41 -6.90
CA VAL A 46 7.32 -7.72 -7.56
C VAL A 46 6.01 -8.52 -7.46
N THR A 47 5.15 -8.18 -6.50
CA THR A 47 3.84 -8.79 -6.30
C THR A 47 2.84 -7.69 -5.93
N PRO A 48 2.04 -7.22 -6.90
CA PRO A 48 0.99 -6.25 -6.61
C PRO A 48 -0.08 -6.87 -5.70
N LEU A 49 -0.38 -6.21 -4.58
CA LEU A 49 -1.42 -6.61 -3.62
C LEU A 49 -2.56 -5.59 -3.57
N TYR A 50 -2.85 -4.93 -4.68
CA TYR A 50 -3.79 -3.81 -4.74
C TYR A 50 -5.22 -4.23 -4.40
N ASP A 51 -5.69 -5.37 -4.91
CA ASP A 51 -7.04 -5.85 -4.63
C ASP A 51 -7.17 -6.34 -3.18
N PHE A 52 -6.10 -6.94 -2.62
CA PHE A 52 -6.03 -7.24 -1.20
C PHE A 52 -6.17 -5.96 -0.36
N ALA A 53 -5.45 -4.89 -0.71
CA ALA A 53 -5.53 -3.61 0.00
C ALA A 53 -6.93 -2.97 -0.12
N ARG A 54 -7.57 -3.04 -1.30
CA ARG A 54 -8.95 -2.55 -1.50
C ARG A 54 -9.95 -3.33 -0.66
N ALA A 55 -9.84 -4.66 -0.60
CA ALA A 55 -10.69 -5.49 0.24
C ALA A 55 -10.48 -5.21 1.73
N ARG A 56 -9.22 -4.99 2.15
CA ARG A 56 -8.86 -4.68 3.54
C ARG A 56 -9.52 -3.40 4.07
N LEU A 57 -9.78 -2.42 3.21
CA LEU A 57 -10.50 -1.19 3.60
C LEU A 57 -11.96 -1.44 4.01
N ALA A 58 -12.56 -2.58 3.65
CA ALA A 58 -13.92 -2.94 4.07
C ALA A 58 -13.99 -3.40 5.54
N ASP A 59 -12.85 -3.74 6.15
CA ASP A 59 -12.78 -4.11 7.55
C ASP A 59 -12.79 -2.87 8.46
N ASN A 60 -13.11 -3.09 9.74
CA ASN A 60 -12.95 -2.04 10.76
C ASN A 60 -11.45 -1.83 11.08
N LEU A 61 -10.84 -0.83 10.46
CA LEU A 61 -9.45 -0.43 10.70
C LEU A 61 -9.33 0.45 11.94
N SER A 62 -8.32 0.19 12.77
CA SER A 62 -8.02 0.99 13.95
C SER A 62 -6.52 1.14 14.16
N GLY A 63 -6.13 2.16 14.91
CA GLY A 63 -4.74 2.49 15.22
C GLY A 63 -4.22 3.73 14.49
N PRO A 64 -2.99 4.15 14.80
CA PRO A 64 -2.44 5.44 14.38
C PRO A 64 -2.22 5.57 12.87
N PHE A 65 -2.17 4.47 12.13
CA PHE A 65 -2.00 4.44 10.67
C PHE A 65 -3.19 3.76 9.96
N ALA A 66 -4.35 3.70 10.60
CA ALA A 66 -5.55 3.12 10.00
C ALA A 66 -5.85 3.79 8.64
N GLY A 67 -5.85 3.00 7.58
CA GLY A 67 -6.11 3.49 6.21
C GLY A 67 -4.88 3.98 5.42
N VAL A 68 -3.69 4.03 6.03
CA VAL A 68 -2.46 4.45 5.32
C VAL A 68 -1.85 3.27 4.54
N PRO A 69 -1.69 3.35 3.21
CA PRO A 69 -1.05 2.30 2.43
C PRO A 69 0.47 2.30 2.61
N PHE A 70 1.08 1.11 2.55
CA PHE A 70 2.54 0.95 2.59
C PHE A 70 3.00 -0.23 1.73
N LEU A 71 4.29 -0.26 1.40
CA LEU A 71 4.92 -1.39 0.71
C LEU A 71 5.52 -2.36 1.72
N LEU A 72 5.23 -3.65 1.55
CA LEU A 72 5.83 -4.72 2.35
C LEU A 72 7.04 -5.29 1.59
N LYS A 73 8.18 -5.38 2.26
CA LYS A 73 9.35 -6.03 1.68
C LYS A 73 9.07 -7.53 1.50
N ASP A 74 9.30 -8.03 0.29
CA ASP A 74 9.23 -9.47 -0.03
C ASP A 74 10.48 -10.23 0.45
N ALA A 75 10.82 -10.05 1.72
CA ALA A 75 11.87 -10.74 2.43
C ALA A 75 11.63 -10.64 3.94
N HIS A 76 11.77 -11.77 4.65
CA HIS A 76 11.65 -11.90 6.12
C HIS A 76 10.26 -11.59 6.73
N HIS A 77 9.49 -10.68 6.17
CA HIS A 77 8.15 -10.32 6.64
C HIS A 77 7.07 -11.02 5.79
N ALA A 78 6.40 -11.99 6.38
CA ALA A 78 5.32 -12.71 5.72
C ALA A 78 3.96 -12.02 5.93
N LEU A 79 3.17 -11.91 4.85
CA LEU A 79 1.75 -11.61 4.91
C LEU A 79 0.96 -12.88 4.57
N LYS A 80 0.14 -13.33 5.51
CA LYS A 80 -0.65 -14.56 5.36
C LYS A 80 -1.48 -14.51 4.08
N GLY A 81 -1.42 -15.58 3.29
CA GLY A 81 -2.17 -15.72 2.04
C GLY A 81 -1.54 -15.04 0.82
N THR A 82 -0.31 -14.53 0.94
CA THR A 82 0.45 -13.95 -0.18
C THR A 82 1.78 -14.68 -0.39
N PRO A 83 2.33 -14.69 -1.62
CA PRO A 83 3.66 -15.25 -1.88
C PRO A 83 4.75 -14.53 -1.09
N MET A 84 5.82 -15.25 -0.75
CA MET A 84 7.05 -14.67 -0.25
C MET A 84 8.25 -15.29 -0.99
N SER A 85 8.90 -14.53 -1.88
CA SER A 85 9.96 -15.07 -2.73
C SER A 85 11.36 -14.99 -2.10
N ASN A 86 11.55 -14.09 -1.12
CA ASN A 86 12.87 -13.73 -0.59
C ASN A 86 13.89 -13.35 -1.69
N GLY A 87 13.42 -12.84 -2.83
CA GLY A 87 14.28 -12.52 -3.98
C GLY A 87 15.00 -13.72 -4.59
N SER A 88 14.57 -14.95 -4.32
CA SER A 88 15.24 -16.18 -4.77
C SER A 88 14.33 -17.04 -5.62
N ARG A 89 14.90 -17.57 -6.72
CA ARG A 89 14.23 -18.56 -7.58
C ARG A 89 13.91 -19.87 -6.85
N LEU A 90 14.55 -20.14 -5.72
CA LEU A 90 14.27 -21.33 -4.90
C LEU A 90 12.82 -21.36 -4.40
N HIS A 91 12.25 -20.20 -4.10
CA HIS A 91 10.88 -20.06 -3.62
C HIS A 91 9.87 -19.81 -4.74
N LYS A 92 10.31 -19.98 -6.00
CA LYS A 92 9.43 -19.84 -7.16
C LYS A 92 8.54 -21.07 -7.21
N GLY A 93 7.24 -20.88 -6.94
CA GLY A 93 6.19 -21.87 -7.20
C GLY A 93 6.01 -22.12 -8.68
#